data_AF-A0A841MVZ0-F1
#
_entry.id   AF-A0A841MVZ0-F1
#
_cell.length_a   1.000
_cell.length_b   1.000
_cell.length_c   1.000
_cell.angle_alpha   90.00
_cell.angle_beta   90.00
_cell.angle_gamma   90.00
#
_symmetry.space_group_name_H-M   'P 1'
#
loop_
_entity.id
_entity.type
_entity.pdbx_description
1 polymer ?
#
loop_
_entity_poly.entity_id
_entity_poly.type
_entity_poly.pdbx_seq_one_letter_code
_entity_poly.pdbx_strand_id
1 'polypeptide(L)'
;MTDKETASQLTRALLKRQISFDKFVEEFPEDENDKDIFDLFDLIEHEPGKTGIFGVSVSRHKNHMDFVYDLIYKLDPVPDLIGGAKTLFYTDIDSRHEKTDKTKHFIGGQQVNDISCLAICEYDNESGYYLFGCDSDWSTITDTFHDKIEDAKEQAESEYKNTIETWRQK
;
A
#
# COMPACT_ATOMS: atom_id res chain seq x y z
N MET A 1 -9.62 -15.43 -3.85
CA MET A 1 -8.35 -14.69 -3.85
C MET A 1 -8.28 -13.96 -5.16
N THR A 2 -8.07 -12.65 -5.14
CA THR A 2 -7.92 -11.85 -6.37
C THR A 2 -6.56 -12.12 -7.02
N ASP A 3 -6.38 -11.68 -8.26
CA ASP A 3 -5.08 -11.80 -8.94
C ASP A 3 -4.00 -10.97 -8.21
N LYS A 4 -4.36 -9.79 -7.68
CA LYS A 4 -3.45 -8.98 -6.85
C LYS A 4 -2.99 -9.71 -5.58
N GLU A 5 -3.94 -10.27 -4.85
CA GLU A 5 -3.66 -11.05 -3.64
C GLU A 5 -2.78 -12.28 -3.97
N THR A 6 -3.04 -12.93 -5.10
CA THR A 6 -2.26 -14.10 -5.55
C THR A 6 -0.84 -13.69 -5.92
N ALA A 7 -0.67 -12.60 -6.68
CA ALA A 7 0.63 -12.05 -7.07
C ALA A 7 1.47 -11.62 -5.86
N SER A 8 0.87 -10.93 -4.88
CA SER A 8 1.57 -10.49 -3.67
C SER A 8 2.00 -11.70 -2.82
N GLN A 9 1.13 -12.70 -2.65
CA GLN A 9 1.43 -13.91 -1.87
C GLN A 9 2.50 -14.79 -2.51
N LEU A 10 2.41 -15.04 -3.82
CA LEU A 10 3.40 -15.84 -4.54
C LEU A 10 4.77 -15.16 -4.52
N THR A 11 4.83 -13.84 -4.71
CA THR A 11 6.09 -13.10 -4.60
C THR A 11 6.68 -13.22 -3.19
N ARG A 12 5.87 -13.05 -2.13
CA ARG A 12 6.34 -13.22 -0.75
C ARG A 12 6.83 -14.65 -0.49
N ALA A 13 6.15 -15.66 -1.02
CA ALA A 13 6.56 -17.06 -0.90
C ALA A 13 7.89 -17.31 -1.62
N LEU A 14 8.09 -16.75 -2.81
CA LEU A 14 9.35 -16.82 -3.56
C LEU A 14 10.50 -16.16 -2.78
N LEU A 15 10.32 -14.93 -2.30
CA LEU A 15 11.33 -14.20 -1.53
C LEU A 15 11.72 -14.92 -0.23
N LYS A 16 10.75 -15.60 0.41
CA LYS A 16 10.97 -16.47 1.58
C LYS A 16 11.52 -17.86 1.23
N ARG A 17 11.74 -18.16 -0.05
CA ARG A 17 12.18 -19.46 -0.59
C ARG A 17 11.24 -20.62 -0.22
N GLN A 18 9.96 -20.33 -0.09
CA GLN A 18 8.90 -21.31 0.15
C GLN A 18 8.41 -21.98 -1.13
N ILE A 19 8.60 -21.30 -2.28
CA ILE A 19 8.39 -21.85 -3.62
C ILE A 19 9.63 -21.60 -4.49
N SER A 20 9.82 -22.40 -5.54
CA SER A 20 10.82 -22.18 -6.58
C SER A 20 10.38 -21.10 -7.55
N PHE A 21 11.34 -20.50 -8.27
CA PHE A 21 11.04 -19.57 -9.36
C PHE A 21 10.16 -20.19 -10.46
N ASP A 22 10.42 -21.43 -10.88
CA ASP A 22 9.60 -22.10 -11.91
C ASP A 22 8.13 -22.19 -11.48
N LYS A 23 7.88 -22.59 -10.22
CA LYS A 23 6.55 -22.62 -9.61
C LYS A 23 5.93 -21.22 -9.52
N PHE A 24 6.72 -20.20 -9.20
CA PHE A 24 6.25 -18.82 -9.22
C PHE A 24 5.78 -18.44 -10.62
N VAL A 25 6.58 -18.67 -11.67
CA VAL A 25 6.21 -18.36 -13.06
C VAL A 25 4.96 -19.14 -13.50
N GLU A 26 4.84 -20.40 -13.12
CA GLU A 26 3.68 -21.23 -13.47
C GLU A 26 2.37 -20.76 -12.80
N GLU A 27 2.43 -20.27 -11.56
CA GLU A 27 1.26 -19.91 -10.77
C GLU A 27 0.97 -18.39 -10.75
N PHE A 28 1.90 -17.55 -11.22
CA PHE A 28 1.72 -16.10 -11.18
C PHE A 28 0.60 -15.65 -12.13
N PRO A 29 -0.32 -14.78 -11.69
CA PRO A 29 -1.41 -14.34 -12.55
C PRO A 29 -0.88 -13.43 -13.66
N GLU A 30 -1.18 -13.80 -14.91
CA GLU A 30 -0.94 -12.94 -16.07
C GLU A 30 -2.16 -12.02 -16.27
N ASP A 31 -2.09 -10.79 -15.75
CA ASP A 31 -3.06 -9.74 -16.05
C ASP A 31 -2.38 -8.54 -16.72
N GLU A 32 -2.37 -8.53 -18.06
CA GLU A 32 -1.79 -7.45 -18.85
C GLU A 32 -2.53 -6.10 -18.69
N ASN A 33 -3.75 -6.10 -18.14
CA ASN A 33 -4.49 -4.86 -17.87
C ASN A 33 -4.15 -4.26 -16.52
N ASP A 34 -3.51 -5.02 -15.63
CA ASP A 34 -3.05 -4.54 -14.33
C ASP A 34 -1.54 -4.31 -14.35
N LYS A 35 -1.18 -3.04 -14.59
CA LYS A 35 0.22 -2.62 -14.68
C LYS A 35 1.05 -3.01 -13.44
N ASP A 36 0.45 -3.04 -12.24
CA ASP A 36 1.18 -3.35 -11.02
C ASP A 36 1.54 -4.84 -10.93
N ILE A 37 0.65 -5.73 -11.40
CA ILE A 37 0.92 -7.17 -11.51
C ILE A 37 2.02 -7.41 -12.55
N PHE A 38 1.92 -6.78 -13.72
CA PHE A 38 2.92 -6.88 -14.78
C PHE A 38 4.30 -6.39 -14.32
N ASP A 39 4.37 -5.18 -13.73
CA ASP A 39 5.62 -4.60 -13.25
C ASP A 39 6.27 -5.47 -12.17
N LEU A 40 5.46 -6.09 -11.29
CA LEU A 40 5.98 -6.98 -10.24
C LEU A 40 6.61 -8.23 -10.84
N PHE A 41 5.95 -8.85 -11.81
CA PHE A 41 6.51 -9.99 -12.52
C PHE A 41 7.82 -9.64 -13.22
N ASP A 42 7.82 -8.54 -14.00
CA ASP A 42 8.99 -8.07 -14.75
C ASP A 42 10.19 -7.82 -13.84
N LEU A 43 9.97 -7.17 -12.68
CA LEU A 43 11.03 -6.94 -11.69
C LEU A 43 11.61 -8.24 -11.14
N ILE A 44 10.74 -9.21 -10.83
CA ILE A 44 11.17 -10.50 -10.26
C ILE A 44 11.90 -11.35 -11.31
N GLU A 45 11.42 -11.38 -12.55
CA GLU A 45 12.05 -12.11 -13.66
C GLU A 45 13.41 -11.51 -14.03
N HIS A 46 13.52 -10.18 -14.03
CA HIS A 46 14.74 -9.46 -14.42
C HIS A 46 15.60 -9.02 -13.21
N GLU A 47 15.61 -9.80 -12.11
CA GLU A 47 16.47 -9.50 -10.93
C GLU A 47 17.92 -9.25 -11.40
N PRO A 48 18.57 -8.14 -11.02
CA PRO A 48 19.92 -7.85 -11.45
C PRO A 48 20.88 -8.97 -10.98
N GLY A 49 21.42 -9.72 -11.93
CA GLY A 49 22.22 -10.92 -11.65
C GLY A 49 23.36 -10.69 -10.66
N LYS A 50 23.49 -11.58 -9.66
CA LYS A 50 24.55 -11.53 -8.63
C LYS A 50 25.95 -11.93 -9.14
N THR A 51 26.09 -12.26 -10.42
CA THR A 51 27.31 -12.84 -10.99
C THR A 51 27.81 -12.06 -12.20
N GLY A 52 28.77 -11.18 -11.94
CA GLY A 52 29.63 -10.56 -12.92
C GLY A 52 30.82 -9.96 -12.19
N ILE A 53 31.99 -9.89 -12.82
CA ILE A 53 33.29 -9.46 -12.26
C ILE A 53 33.30 -8.00 -11.73
N PHE A 54 32.13 -7.34 -11.77
CA PHE A 54 31.74 -6.09 -11.15
C PHE A 54 30.36 -6.29 -10.50
N GLY A 55 30.34 -6.90 -9.31
CA GLY A 55 29.11 -7.17 -8.57
C GLY A 55 28.22 -5.93 -8.47
N VAL A 56 26.91 -6.12 -8.61
CA VAL A 56 25.90 -5.08 -8.40
C VAL A 56 26.18 -4.39 -7.06
N SER A 57 26.28 -3.06 -7.05
CA SER A 57 26.49 -2.36 -5.78
C SER A 57 25.33 -2.70 -4.83
N VAL A 58 25.62 -2.93 -3.55
CA VAL A 58 24.61 -3.26 -2.52
C VAL A 58 23.43 -2.28 -2.56
N SER A 59 23.68 -1.01 -2.89
CA SER A 59 22.64 0.01 -3.07
C SER A 59 21.67 -0.29 -4.23
N ARG A 60 22.15 -0.80 -5.37
CA ARG A 60 21.28 -1.12 -6.51
C ARG A 60 20.40 -2.33 -6.24
N HIS A 61 20.89 -3.33 -5.51
CA HIS A 61 20.05 -4.44 -5.06
C HIS A 61 19.03 -3.99 -4.01
N LYS A 62 19.42 -3.13 -3.06
CA LYS A 62 18.48 -2.55 -2.09
C LYS A 62 17.34 -1.80 -2.79
N ASN A 63 17.67 -0.84 -3.66
CA ASN A 63 16.64 -0.06 -4.35
C ASN A 63 15.70 -0.96 -5.16
N HIS A 64 16.23 -2.00 -5.81
CA HIS A 64 15.40 -2.97 -6.54
C HIS A 64 14.42 -3.70 -5.60
N MET A 65 14.90 -4.17 -4.45
CA MET A 65 14.04 -4.81 -3.46
C MET A 65 13.02 -3.85 -2.86
N ASP A 66 13.37 -2.57 -2.66
CA ASP A 66 12.43 -1.55 -2.19
C ASP A 66 11.25 -1.42 -3.18
N PHE A 67 11.52 -1.38 -4.50
CA PHE A 67 10.45 -1.37 -5.52
C PHE A 67 9.59 -2.63 -5.54
N VAL A 68 10.21 -3.81 -5.38
CA VAL A 68 9.48 -5.09 -5.29
C VAL A 68 8.53 -5.06 -4.09
N TYR A 69 8.99 -4.61 -2.92
CA TYR A 69 8.15 -4.53 -1.73
C TYR A 69 7.04 -3.50 -1.89
N ASP A 70 7.30 -2.31 -2.45
CA ASP A 70 6.27 -1.31 -2.73
C ASP A 70 5.13 -1.87 -3.60
N LEU A 71 5.45 -2.64 -4.63
CA LEU A 71 4.44 -3.31 -5.47
C LEU A 71 3.71 -4.42 -4.73
N ILE A 72 4.41 -5.26 -3.95
CA ILE A 72 3.76 -6.27 -3.10
C ILE A 72 2.74 -5.61 -2.17
N TYR A 73 3.08 -4.50 -1.52
CA TYR A 73 2.19 -3.78 -0.61
C TYR A 73 0.99 -3.17 -1.33
N LYS A 74 1.20 -2.62 -2.54
CA LYS A 74 0.11 -2.09 -3.37
C LYS A 74 -0.88 -3.17 -3.82
N LEU A 75 -0.42 -4.41 -3.97
CA LEU A 75 -1.22 -5.56 -4.37
C LEU A 75 -1.88 -6.28 -3.18
N ASP A 76 -1.43 -6.02 -1.95
CA ASP A 76 -2.02 -6.65 -0.77
C ASP A 76 -3.48 -6.19 -0.57
N PRO A 77 -4.33 -7.10 -0.08
CA PRO A 77 -5.71 -6.74 0.21
C PRO A 77 -5.73 -5.78 1.38
N VAL A 78 -6.53 -4.73 1.25
CA VAL A 78 -6.82 -3.83 2.38
C VAL A 78 -7.41 -4.66 3.52
N PRO A 79 -6.93 -4.54 4.77
CA PRO A 79 -7.48 -5.30 5.88
C PRO A 79 -8.97 -5.01 6.13
N ASP A 80 -9.72 -5.99 6.65
CA ASP A 80 -11.09 -5.76 7.13
C ASP A 80 -11.10 -4.95 8.43
N LEU A 81 -10.00 -5.02 9.20
CA LEU A 81 -9.77 -4.29 10.43
C LEU A 81 -8.45 -3.54 10.35
N ILE A 82 -8.48 -2.22 10.54
CA ILE A 82 -7.30 -1.36 10.64
C ILE A 82 -7.33 -0.71 12.02
N GLY A 83 -6.26 -0.83 12.80
CA GLY A 83 -6.24 -0.34 14.19
C GLY A 83 -7.28 -1.03 15.10
N GLY A 84 -7.89 -2.13 14.67
CA GLY A 84 -9.00 -2.79 15.36
C GLY A 84 -10.38 -2.24 15.02
N ALA A 85 -10.48 -1.21 14.17
CA ALA A 85 -11.73 -0.69 13.63
C ALA A 85 -12.05 -1.30 12.27
N LYS A 86 -13.32 -1.53 11.98
CA LYS A 86 -13.80 -2.07 10.71
C LYS A 86 -13.62 -1.07 9.59
N THR A 87 -12.95 -1.50 8.51
CA THR A 87 -12.70 -0.67 7.34
C THR A 87 -13.95 -0.57 6.45
N LEU A 88 -14.34 0.66 6.13
CA LEU A 88 -15.52 0.94 5.31
C LEU A 88 -15.15 1.49 3.93
N PHE A 89 -14.19 2.41 3.90
CA PHE A 89 -13.67 3.01 2.68
C PHE A 89 -12.16 3.14 2.76
N TYR A 90 -11.52 3.14 1.60
CA TYR A 90 -10.08 3.26 1.51
C TYR A 90 -9.63 3.90 0.20
N THR A 91 -8.46 4.53 0.22
CA THR A 91 -7.76 4.99 -0.98
C THR A 91 -6.24 4.96 -0.76
N ASP A 92 -5.50 4.65 -1.82
CA ASP A 92 -4.04 4.72 -1.82
C ASP A 92 -3.62 6.16 -2.13
N ILE A 93 -2.62 6.68 -1.44
CA ILE A 93 -2.03 7.99 -1.74
C ILE A 93 -0.88 7.80 -2.73
N ASP A 94 -1.23 7.88 -4.02
CA ASP A 94 -0.30 7.79 -5.14
C ASP A 94 -0.26 9.07 -6.00
N SER A 95 0.30 8.98 -7.20
CA SER A 95 0.45 10.10 -8.15
C SER A 95 -0.86 10.78 -8.58
N ARG A 96 -2.04 10.23 -8.26
CA ARG A 96 -3.33 10.88 -8.49
C ARG A 96 -3.59 12.01 -7.49
N HIS A 97 -2.86 12.05 -6.38
CA HIS A 97 -3.11 12.94 -5.25
C HIS A 97 -2.01 13.98 -5.07
N GLU A 98 -2.37 15.11 -4.48
CA GLU A 98 -1.42 16.19 -4.15
C GLU A 98 -1.54 16.52 -2.66
N LYS A 99 -0.46 16.31 -1.89
CA LYS A 99 -0.40 16.75 -0.49
C LYS A 99 -0.44 18.28 -0.43
N THR A 100 -1.35 18.84 0.37
CA THR A 100 -1.62 20.28 0.37
C THR A 100 -0.79 21.09 1.37
N ASP A 101 -0.07 20.42 2.27
CA ASP A 101 0.63 21.00 3.43
C ASP A 101 -0.24 21.83 4.39
N LYS A 102 -1.57 21.79 4.25
CA LYS A 102 -2.50 22.45 5.17
C LYS A 102 -2.50 21.84 6.57
N THR A 103 -2.28 20.52 6.64
CA THR A 103 -2.12 19.78 7.90
C THR A 103 -0.72 19.20 7.96
N LYS A 104 -0.10 19.33 9.14
CA LYS A 104 1.20 18.72 9.45
C LYS A 104 1.06 17.92 10.72
N HIS A 105 1.21 16.61 10.61
CA HIS A 105 1.14 15.70 11.73
C HIS A 105 2.52 15.56 12.38
N PHE A 106 2.58 15.54 13.71
CA PHE A 106 3.83 15.38 14.47
C PHE A 106 3.68 14.27 15.51
N ILE A 107 4.59 13.30 15.52
CA ILE A 107 4.66 12.23 16.52
C ILE A 107 6.01 12.34 17.22
N GLY A 108 6.02 12.47 18.55
CA GLY A 108 7.26 12.62 19.32
C GLY A 108 8.12 13.83 18.92
N GLY A 109 7.51 14.87 18.34
CA GLY A 109 8.21 16.06 17.83
C GLY A 109 8.79 15.93 16.42
N GLN A 110 8.62 14.78 15.76
CA GLN A 110 9.02 14.58 14.36
C GLN A 110 7.78 14.69 13.45
N GLN A 111 7.91 15.46 12.35
CA GLN A 111 6.84 15.56 11.37
C GLN A 111 6.70 14.23 10.64
N VAL A 112 5.46 13.73 10.54
CA VAL A 112 5.17 12.53 9.77
C VAL A 112 4.81 12.90 8.35
N ASN A 113 5.49 12.27 7.39
CA ASN A 113 5.28 12.50 5.95
C ASN A 113 4.87 11.25 5.18
N ASP A 114 4.95 10.08 5.79
CA ASP A 114 4.91 8.78 5.10
C ASP A 114 3.50 8.15 5.12
N ILE A 115 2.46 8.98 4.94
CA ILE A 115 1.11 8.46 4.74
C ILE A 115 1.02 7.96 3.30
N SER A 116 0.89 6.64 3.15
CA SER A 116 0.77 5.96 1.85
C SER A 116 -0.67 5.56 1.53
N CYS A 117 -1.55 5.49 2.53
CA CYS A 117 -2.96 5.20 2.31
C CYS A 117 -3.84 5.84 3.38
N LEU A 118 -5.12 6.01 3.03
CA LEU A 118 -6.17 6.50 3.91
C LEU A 118 -7.27 5.46 4.05
N ALA A 119 -7.80 5.31 5.26
CA ALA A 119 -8.94 4.45 5.53
C ALA A 119 -9.98 5.18 6.39
N ILE A 120 -11.25 4.99 6.07
CA ILE A 120 -12.37 5.39 6.93
C ILE A 120 -12.87 4.13 7.62
N CYS A 121 -12.82 4.13 8.95
CA CYS A 121 -13.14 2.98 9.77
C CYS A 121 -14.19 3.32 10.86
N GLU A 122 -14.86 2.28 11.37
CA GLU A 122 -15.80 2.38 12.49
C GLU A 122 -15.44 1.36 13.59
N TYR A 123 -15.57 1.73 14.86
CA TYR A 123 -15.52 0.77 15.98
C TYR A 123 -16.94 0.34 16.34
N ASP A 124 -17.15 -0.97 16.60
CA ASP A 124 -18.48 -1.54 16.85
C ASP A 124 -19.29 -0.86 17.97
N ASN A 125 -18.63 -0.21 18.93
CA ASN A 125 -19.25 0.36 20.12
C ASN A 125 -19.14 1.89 20.22
N GLU A 126 -18.71 2.56 19.14
CA GLU A 126 -18.56 4.01 19.12
C GLU A 126 -19.45 4.62 18.05
N SER A 127 -20.00 5.80 18.35
CA SER A 127 -20.72 6.58 17.35
C SER A 127 -19.73 7.42 16.58
N GLY A 128 -19.70 7.30 15.26
CA GLY A 128 -18.86 8.10 14.38
C GLY A 128 -17.85 7.25 13.61
N TYR A 129 -16.93 7.94 12.96
CA TYR A 129 -15.98 7.36 12.00
C TYR A 129 -14.59 7.94 12.22
N TYR A 130 -13.59 7.10 11.99
CA TYR A 130 -12.19 7.47 12.09
C TYR A 130 -11.59 7.52 10.69
N LEU A 131 -10.97 8.66 10.34
CA LEU A 131 -10.07 8.75 9.19
C LEU A 131 -8.67 8.42 9.67
N PHE A 132 -8.16 7.25 9.27
CA PHE A 132 -6.79 6.85 9.50
C PHE A 132 -5.89 7.24 8.35
N GLY A 133 -4.78 7.90 8.66
CA GLY A 133 -3.60 7.92 7.81
C GLY A 133 -2.71 6.74 8.15
N CYS A 134 -2.37 5.93 7.16
CA CYS A 134 -1.59 4.71 7.34
C CYS A 134 -0.33 4.69 6.47
N ASP A 135 0.64 3.87 6.87
CA ASP A 135 1.77 3.50 6.00
C ASP A 135 1.32 2.54 4.89
N SER A 136 2.26 2.07 4.07
CA SER A 136 1.98 1.11 2.98
C SER A 136 1.47 -0.25 3.47
N ASP A 137 1.64 -0.58 4.75
CA ASP A 137 1.20 -1.82 5.37
C ASP A 137 -0.18 -1.70 6.04
N TRP A 138 -0.90 -0.60 5.82
CA TRP A 138 -2.16 -0.27 6.50
C TRP A 138 -2.01 -0.17 8.02
N SER A 139 -0.80 0.09 8.53
CA SER A 139 -0.59 0.39 9.95
C SER A 139 -0.93 1.85 10.21
N THR A 140 -1.75 2.11 11.22
CA THR A 140 -2.23 3.45 11.57
C THR A 140 -1.07 4.33 12.07
N ILE A 141 -0.87 5.45 11.41
CA ILE A 141 0.08 6.50 11.81
C ILE A 141 -0.67 7.64 12.51
N THR A 142 -1.77 8.09 11.91
CA THR A 142 -2.61 9.18 12.42
C THR A 142 -4.07 8.78 12.37
N ASP A 143 -4.86 9.42 13.23
CA ASP A 143 -6.31 9.29 13.24
C ASP A 143 -6.98 10.64 13.49
N THR A 144 -8.16 10.80 12.91
CA THR A 144 -9.08 11.89 13.24
C THR A 144 -10.50 11.35 13.34
N PHE A 145 -11.25 11.81 14.34
CA PHE A 145 -12.64 11.42 14.57
C PHE A 145 -13.60 12.37 13.86
N HIS A 146 -14.66 11.80 13.30
CA HIS A 146 -15.72 12.52 12.57
C HIS A 146 -17.09 11.93 12.86
N ASP A 147 -18.12 12.78 12.94
CA ASP A 147 -19.50 12.31 13.16
C ASP A 147 -20.08 11.65 11.90
N LYS A 148 -19.57 11.99 10.71
CA LYS A 148 -20.05 11.49 9.42
C LYS A 148 -18.90 11.08 8.50
N ILE A 149 -19.20 10.14 7.59
CA ILE A 149 -18.26 9.70 6.56
C ILE A 149 -17.89 10.86 5.64
N GLU A 150 -18.83 11.75 5.30
CA GLU A 150 -18.60 12.89 4.44
C GLU A 150 -17.57 13.86 5.05
N ASP A 151 -17.67 14.14 6.35
CA ASP A 151 -16.73 15.02 7.06
C ASP A 151 -15.30 14.42 7.04
N ALA A 152 -15.18 13.10 7.19
CA ALA A 152 -13.92 12.38 7.05
C ALA A 152 -13.35 12.49 5.62
N LYS A 153 -14.19 12.36 4.58
CA LYS A 153 -13.75 12.54 3.19
C LYS A 153 -13.34 13.97 2.87
N GLU A 154 -14.03 14.96 3.41
CA GLU A 154 -13.68 16.38 3.25
C GLU A 154 -12.34 16.72 3.95
N GLN A 155 -12.09 16.15 5.13
CA GLN A 155 -10.79 16.27 5.79
C GLN A 155 -9.68 15.67 4.93
N ALA A 156 -9.89 14.46 4.40
CA ALA A 156 -8.93 13.82 3.49
C ALA A 156 -8.65 14.66 2.24
N GLU A 157 -9.69 15.21 1.60
CA GLU A 157 -9.54 16.09 0.42
C GLU A 157 -8.79 17.38 0.73
N SER A 158 -8.99 17.92 1.95
CA SER A 158 -8.24 19.07 2.43
C SER A 158 -6.75 18.77 2.59
N GLU A 159 -6.39 17.58 3.06
CA GLU A 159 -4.99 17.15 3.26
C GLU A 159 -4.32 16.67 1.96
N TYR A 160 -5.08 15.97 1.11
CA TYR A 160 -4.66 15.32 -0.12
C TYR A 160 -5.71 15.57 -1.20
N LYS A 161 -5.41 16.48 -2.15
CA LYS A 161 -6.35 16.78 -3.25
C LYS A 161 -6.64 15.54 -4.08
N ASN A 162 -7.83 15.52 -4.67
CA ASN A 162 -8.38 14.47 -5.55
C ASN A 162 -8.73 13.16 -4.84
N THR A 163 -8.66 13.09 -3.50
CA THR A 163 -9.08 11.89 -2.76
C THR A 163 -10.58 11.65 -2.87
N ILE A 164 -11.38 12.70 -3.05
CA ILE A 164 -12.84 12.57 -3.16
C ILE A 164 -13.27 11.64 -4.32
N GLU A 165 -12.47 11.55 -5.39
CA GLU A 165 -12.73 10.76 -6.60
C GLU A 165 -12.15 9.33 -6.53
N THR A 166 -11.34 9.00 -5.52
CA THR A 166 -10.56 7.75 -5.49
C THR A 166 -10.97 6.78 -4.39
N TRP A 167 -11.92 7.17 -3.53
CA TRP A 167 -12.47 6.30 -2.49
C TRP A 167 -13.08 5.03 -3.08
N ARG A 168 -12.61 3.88 -2.58
CA ARG A 168 -13.21 2.58 -2.82
C ARG A 168 -13.93 2.12 -1.56
N GLN A 169 -15.09 1.50 -1.74
CA GLN A 169 -15.78 0.82 -0.65
C GLN A 169 -15.14 -0.55 -0.42
N LYS A 170 -14.99 -0.93 0.85
CA LYS A 170 -14.50 -2.24 1.27
C LYS A 170 -15.60 -3.29 1.26
#